data_AF-V4AVT6-F1
#
_entry.id   AF-V4AVT6-F1
#
_cell.length_a   1.000
_cell.length_b   1.000
_cell.length_c   1.000
_cell.angle_alpha   90.00
_cell.angle_beta   90.00
_cell.angle_gamma   90.00
#
_symmetry.space_group_name_H-M   'P 1'
#
loop_
_entity.id
_entity.type
_entity.pdbx_description
1 polymer ?
#
loop_
_entity_poly.entity_id
_entity_poly.type
_entity_poly.pdbx_seq_one_letter_code
_entity_poly.pdbx_strand_id
1 'polypeptide(L)'
;FDHGHLSRTACCRVYDVLTESLPPPYHINHPRLYNVTIPLAELYPNGVHITSLSVNWSAADDKIEITDGITGKTTPLSPFKSGKLMASRLCKAAFLSRHKDMARMSQKQSLEQVPTYEVAKRNSVHYQQAKQALHEHFIVSQIGAWIKKPKDMDNFTK
;
A
#
# COMPACT_ATOMS: atom_id res chain seq x y z
N PHE A 1 -10.48 -13.14 -17.33
CA PHE A 1 -10.78 -11.74 -17.00
C PHE A 1 -12.26 -11.56 -17.10
N ASP A 2 -12.92 -11.11 -16.03
CA ASP A 2 -14.33 -10.74 -16.07
C ASP A 2 -14.45 -9.25 -15.72
N HIS A 3 -14.91 -8.46 -16.68
CA HIS A 3 -14.96 -7.01 -16.53
C HIS A 3 -15.93 -6.59 -15.43
N GLY A 4 -17.09 -7.25 -15.30
CA GLY A 4 -18.12 -6.89 -14.33
C GLY A 4 -17.72 -7.22 -12.89
N HIS A 5 -17.07 -8.37 -12.68
CA HIS A 5 -16.49 -8.76 -11.40
C HIS A 5 -15.32 -7.84 -11.02
N LEU A 6 -14.44 -7.52 -11.97
CA LEU A 6 -13.30 -6.64 -11.71
C LEU A 6 -13.74 -5.20 -11.43
N SER A 7 -14.63 -4.62 -12.23
CA SER A 7 -15.14 -3.27 -12.03
C SER A 7 -15.84 -3.12 -10.69
N ARG A 8 -16.72 -4.07 -10.34
CA ARG A 8 -17.36 -4.15 -9.03
C ARG A 8 -16.34 -4.21 -7.90
N THR A 9 -15.31 -5.05 -8.02
CA THR A 9 -14.31 -5.21 -6.95
C THR A 9 -13.42 -3.98 -6.80
N ALA A 10 -13.02 -3.38 -7.92
CA ALA A 10 -12.07 -2.27 -7.96
C ALA A 10 -12.68 -0.94 -7.51
N CYS A 11 -13.91 -0.62 -7.93
CA CYS A 11 -14.53 0.67 -7.63
C CYS A 11 -16.06 0.62 -7.50
N CYS A 12 -16.77 -0.18 -8.31
CA CYS A 12 -18.24 -0.08 -8.42
C CYS A 12 -19.03 -0.80 -7.31
N ARG A 13 -18.38 -1.39 -6.30
CA ARG A 13 -19.03 -1.84 -5.06
C ARG A 13 -19.11 -0.74 -4.00
N VAL A 14 -18.45 0.38 -4.26
CA VAL A 14 -18.48 1.57 -3.41
C VAL A 14 -19.43 2.54 -4.12
N TYR A 15 -20.54 2.85 -3.47
CA TYR A 15 -21.63 3.59 -4.10
C TYR A 15 -21.38 5.10 -4.08
N ASP A 16 -22.03 5.83 -4.99
CA ASP A 16 -21.88 7.29 -5.14
C ASP A 16 -22.12 8.07 -3.85
N VAL A 17 -22.92 7.54 -2.92
CA VAL A 17 -23.16 8.12 -1.59
C VAL A 17 -21.87 8.33 -0.78
N LEU A 18 -20.82 7.52 -0.99
CA LEU A 18 -19.53 7.75 -0.34
C LEU A 18 -18.87 9.05 -0.86
N THR A 19 -19.07 9.40 -2.14
CA THR A 19 -18.45 10.58 -2.76
C THR A 19 -18.79 11.86 -1.99
N GLU A 20 -20.02 11.99 -1.50
CA GLU A 20 -20.48 13.14 -0.71
C GLU A 20 -19.79 13.23 0.67
N SER A 21 -19.28 12.11 1.18
CA SER A 21 -18.60 12.02 2.47
C SER A 21 -17.07 12.15 2.38
N LEU A 22 -16.51 12.25 1.16
CA LEU A 22 -15.06 12.35 0.96
C LEU A 22 -14.58 13.81 1.01
N PRO A 23 -13.53 14.12 1.80
CA PRO A 23 -12.95 15.46 1.79
C PRO A 23 -12.17 15.70 0.47
N PRO A 24 -12.13 16.94 -0.06
CA PRO A 24 -11.25 17.25 -1.18
C PRO A 24 -9.77 16.91 -0.87
N PRO A 25 -8.97 16.40 -1.82
CA PRO A 25 -9.30 16.07 -3.22
C PRO A 25 -9.74 14.60 -3.43
N TYR A 26 -10.13 13.90 -2.37
CA TYR A 26 -10.49 12.48 -2.44
C TYR A 26 -11.82 12.30 -3.19
N HIS A 27 -11.87 11.31 -4.07
CA HIS A 27 -13.04 10.92 -4.83
C HIS A 27 -12.95 9.43 -5.14
N ILE A 28 -14.07 8.83 -5.56
CA ILE A 28 -14.08 7.46 -6.06
C ILE A 28 -13.44 7.47 -7.46
N ASN A 29 -12.28 6.82 -7.60
CA ASN A 29 -11.61 6.69 -8.88
C ASN A 29 -12.16 5.45 -9.63
N HIS A 30 -12.55 5.64 -10.89
CA HIS A 30 -12.95 4.57 -11.81
C HIS A 30 -11.84 4.36 -12.85
N PRO A 31 -10.83 3.51 -12.56
CA PRO A 31 -9.74 3.29 -13.48
C PRO A 31 -10.22 2.58 -14.75
N ARG A 32 -9.50 2.78 -15.85
CA ARG A 32 -9.72 1.98 -17.06
C ARG A 32 -9.27 0.55 -16.80
N LEU A 33 -10.15 -0.40 -17.11
CA LEU A 33 -9.91 -1.82 -16.91
C LEU A 33 -9.83 -2.51 -18.27
N TYR A 34 -8.68 -3.12 -18.55
CA TYR A 34 -8.45 -3.84 -19.79
C TYR A 34 -7.94 -5.24 -19.50
N ASN A 35 -8.27 -6.15 -20.40
CA ASN A 35 -7.60 -7.43 -20.46
C ASN A 35 -6.30 -7.30 -21.26
N VAL A 36 -5.37 -8.22 -21.01
CA VAL A 36 -4.15 -8.35 -21.83
C VAL A 36 -4.42 -9.28 -23.02
N THR A 37 -3.67 -9.10 -24.10
CA THR A 37 -3.79 -9.94 -25.32
C THR A 37 -3.41 -11.39 -25.07
N ILE A 38 -2.36 -11.62 -24.27
CA ILE A 38 -1.88 -12.95 -23.92
C ILE A 38 -2.21 -13.20 -22.44
N PRO A 39 -3.17 -14.07 -22.11
CA PRO A 39 -3.51 -14.39 -20.73
C PRO A 39 -2.41 -15.22 -20.06
N LEU A 40 -2.31 -15.09 -18.74
CA LEU A 40 -1.31 -15.82 -17.94
C LEU A 40 -1.40 -17.35 -18.11
N ALA A 41 -2.61 -17.88 -18.33
CA ALA A 41 -2.84 -19.31 -18.54
C ALA A 41 -2.15 -19.84 -19.82
N GLU A 42 -1.96 -18.99 -20.84
CA GLU A 42 -1.21 -19.36 -22.05
C GLU A 42 0.30 -19.36 -21.79
N LEU A 43 0.80 -18.43 -20.99
CA LEU A 43 2.22 -18.36 -20.61
C LEU A 43 2.62 -19.48 -19.64
N TYR A 44 1.68 -19.94 -18.82
CA TYR A 44 1.90 -20.96 -17.79
C TYR A 44 0.80 -22.05 -17.88
N PRO A 45 0.82 -22.89 -18.92
CA PRO A 45 -0.23 -23.89 -19.16
C PRO A 45 -0.32 -24.95 -18.05
N ASN A 46 0.79 -25.20 -17.35
CA ASN A 46 0.85 -26.11 -16.20
C ASN A 46 0.59 -25.41 -14.86
N GLY A 47 0.12 -24.17 -14.89
CA GLY A 47 -0.06 -23.32 -13.72
C GLY A 47 1.23 -22.61 -13.28
N VAL A 48 1.07 -21.66 -12.36
CA VAL A 48 2.18 -20.89 -11.80
C VAL A 48 2.67 -21.60 -10.53
N HIS A 49 3.96 -21.91 -10.47
CA HIS A 49 4.57 -22.40 -9.24
C HIS A 49 4.71 -21.25 -8.24
N ILE A 50 3.89 -21.27 -7.19
CA ILE A 50 3.88 -20.24 -6.16
C ILE A 50 5.06 -20.48 -5.20
N THR A 51 5.81 -19.44 -4.91
CA THR A 51 6.88 -19.47 -3.89
C THR A 51 6.61 -18.41 -2.83
N SER A 52 7.31 -18.47 -1.69
CA SER A 52 7.29 -17.36 -0.73
C SER A 52 8.02 -16.12 -1.26
N LEU A 53 8.80 -16.22 -2.35
CA LEU A 53 9.62 -15.11 -2.82
C LEU A 53 8.78 -14.04 -3.49
N SER A 54 9.06 -12.78 -3.13
CA SER A 54 8.49 -11.60 -3.76
C SER A 54 9.61 -10.72 -4.30
N VAL A 55 9.47 -10.28 -5.54
CA VAL A 55 10.43 -9.40 -6.21
C VAL A 55 9.84 -8.00 -6.29
N ASN A 56 10.63 -6.99 -5.94
CA ASN A 56 10.26 -5.59 -6.14
C ASN A 56 11.39 -4.78 -6.77
N TRP A 57 11.01 -3.77 -7.54
CA TRP A 57 11.87 -2.82 -8.22
C TRP A 57 11.08 -1.55 -8.55
N SER A 58 11.72 -0.40 -8.41
CA SER A 58 11.23 0.92 -8.82
C SER A 58 12.17 1.52 -9.86
N ALA A 59 11.69 2.45 -10.69
CA ALA A 59 12.47 3.02 -11.80
C ALA A 59 13.85 3.59 -11.43
N ALA A 60 14.02 4.07 -10.19
CA ALA A 60 15.28 4.62 -9.69
C ALA A 60 16.18 3.58 -9.00
N ASP A 61 15.78 2.30 -8.97
CA ASP A 61 16.54 1.23 -8.33
C ASP A 61 17.56 0.61 -9.30
N ASP A 62 18.83 0.55 -8.91
CA ASP A 62 19.88 -0.12 -9.70
C ASP A 62 19.73 -1.65 -9.73
N LYS A 63 19.06 -2.22 -8.72
CA LYS A 63 18.94 -3.66 -8.49
C LYS A 63 17.55 -4.01 -7.99
N ILE A 64 17.06 -5.19 -8.33
CA ILE A 64 15.85 -5.76 -7.72
C ILE A 64 16.07 -6.08 -6.24
N GLU A 65 15.00 -6.08 -5.44
CA GLU A 65 15.00 -6.67 -4.10
C GLU A 65 14.15 -7.94 -4.11
N ILE A 66 14.67 -8.98 -3.47
CA ILE A 66 13.96 -10.26 -3.28
C ILE A 66 13.66 -10.42 -1.80
N THR A 67 12.38 -10.41 -1.43
CA THR A 67 11.89 -10.64 -0.06
C THR A 67 11.24 -12.00 0.08
N ASP A 68 11.22 -12.52 1.30
CA ASP A 68 10.41 -13.68 1.65
C ASP A 68 9.07 -13.19 2.22
N GLY A 69 7.97 -13.66 1.63
CA GLY A 69 6.60 -13.26 1.93
C GLY A 69 6.06 -13.80 3.26
N ILE A 70 6.73 -14.78 3.87
CA ILE A 70 6.40 -15.29 5.21
C ILE A 70 7.02 -14.36 6.26
N THR A 71 8.30 -13.99 6.07
CA THR A 71 9.03 -13.17 7.05
C THR A 71 8.91 -11.67 6.83
N GLY A 72 8.56 -11.25 5.60
CA GLY A 72 8.55 -9.84 5.17
C GLY A 72 9.94 -9.21 5.07
N LYS A 73 11.02 -10.00 5.07
CA LYS A 73 12.41 -9.54 5.04
C LYS A 73 13.10 -9.88 3.72
N THR A 74 14.16 -9.14 3.43
CA THR A 74 15.04 -9.40 2.29
C THR A 74 15.74 -10.74 2.46
N THR A 75 15.81 -11.53 1.39
CA THR A 75 16.46 -12.85 1.38
C THR A 75 17.96 -12.75 1.09
N PRO A 76 18.76 -13.78 1.44
CA PRO A 76 20.17 -13.84 1.05
C PRO A 76 20.41 -13.78 -0.46
N LEU A 77 19.44 -14.22 -1.26
CA LEU A 77 19.46 -14.20 -2.74
C LEU A 77 19.31 -12.80 -3.32
N SER A 78 18.78 -11.85 -2.54
CA SER A 78 18.53 -10.50 -3.02
C SER A 78 19.84 -9.77 -3.35
N PRO A 79 19.98 -9.22 -4.58
CA PRO A 79 21.17 -8.44 -4.95
C PRO A 79 21.18 -7.05 -4.27
N PHE A 80 20.03 -6.57 -3.81
CA PHE A 80 19.90 -5.45 -2.88
C PHE A 80 19.75 -5.96 -1.45
N LYS A 81 20.54 -5.44 -0.49
CA LYS A 81 20.45 -5.80 0.93
C LYS A 81 20.50 -4.54 1.78
N SER A 82 19.52 -4.36 2.67
CA SER A 82 19.49 -3.22 3.58
C SER A 82 19.98 -3.61 4.98
N GLY A 83 21.16 -3.09 5.34
CA GLY A 83 21.75 -3.20 6.67
C GLY A 83 21.85 -4.62 7.23
N LYS A 84 22.04 -4.72 8.55
CA LYS A 84 22.17 -6.00 9.27
C LYS A 84 20.84 -6.72 9.49
N LEU A 85 19.74 -5.97 9.53
CA LEU A 85 18.40 -6.50 9.84
C LEU A 85 17.68 -7.08 8.62
N MET A 86 18.28 -6.96 7.42
CA MET A 86 17.71 -7.43 6.16
C MET A 86 16.29 -6.89 5.95
N ALA A 87 16.03 -5.66 6.38
CA ALA A 87 14.72 -5.05 6.23
C ALA A 87 14.46 -4.73 4.75
N SER A 88 13.23 -4.88 4.28
CA SER A 88 12.91 -4.46 2.91
C SER A 88 13.04 -2.95 2.75
N ARG A 89 13.49 -2.48 1.59
CA ARG A 89 13.40 -1.06 1.20
C ARG A 89 11.96 -0.53 1.17
N LEU A 90 10.98 -1.42 1.14
CA LEU A 90 9.55 -1.11 1.17
C LEU A 90 8.94 -1.23 2.58
N CYS A 91 9.72 -1.54 3.61
CA CYS A 91 9.19 -1.64 4.96
C CYS A 91 8.78 -0.26 5.51
N LYS A 92 7.90 -0.25 6.53
CA LYS A 92 7.38 0.98 7.15
C LYS A 92 8.50 1.93 7.60
N ALA A 93 9.54 1.38 8.21
CA ALA A 93 10.70 2.15 8.65
C ALA A 93 11.44 2.79 7.45
N ALA A 94 11.64 2.08 6.33
CA ALA A 94 12.25 2.66 5.14
C ALA A 94 11.43 3.85 4.60
N PHE A 95 10.10 3.72 4.53
CA PHE A 95 9.22 4.81 4.12
C PHE A 95 9.18 5.98 5.11
N LEU A 96 9.22 5.73 6.43
CA LEU A 96 9.30 6.81 7.41
C LEU A 96 10.59 7.65 7.25
N SER A 97 11.72 6.99 6.98
CA SER A 97 12.98 7.68 6.68
C SER A 97 12.82 8.63 5.50
N ARG A 98 12.32 8.10 4.37
CA ARG A 98 12.12 8.88 3.15
C ARG A 98 11.12 10.01 3.37
N HIS A 99 10.08 9.78 4.16
CA HIS A 99 9.13 10.84 4.54
C HIS A 99 9.84 12.00 5.26
N LYS A 100 10.68 11.70 6.26
CA LYS A 100 11.45 12.72 6.99
C LYS A 100 12.46 13.42 6.10
N ASP A 101 13.17 12.70 5.24
CA ASP A 101 14.14 13.28 4.30
C ASP A 101 13.44 14.21 3.30
N MET A 102 12.29 13.81 2.75
CA MET A 102 11.48 14.66 1.87
C MET A 102 10.92 15.88 2.59
N ALA A 103 10.49 15.72 3.85
CA ALA A 103 10.03 16.83 4.68
C ALA A 103 11.15 17.86 4.92
N ARG A 104 12.37 17.39 5.22
CA ARG A 104 13.57 18.22 5.36
C ARG A 104 13.87 18.98 4.06
N MET A 105 13.93 18.28 2.93
CA MET A 105 14.18 18.88 1.61
C MET A 105 13.11 19.90 1.22
N SER A 106 11.87 19.67 1.65
CA SER A 106 10.73 20.58 1.40
C SER A 106 10.60 21.68 2.45
N GLN A 107 11.54 21.81 3.40
CA GLN A 107 11.50 22.78 4.51
C GLN A 107 10.24 22.67 5.38
N LYS A 108 9.65 21.48 5.50
CA LYS A 108 8.46 21.20 6.32
C LYS A 108 8.84 20.59 7.66
N GLN A 109 9.40 21.40 8.54
CA GLN A 109 9.92 20.96 9.84
C GLN A 109 8.89 20.19 10.69
N SER A 110 7.62 20.57 10.65
CA SER A 110 6.54 19.88 11.38
C SER A 110 6.30 18.44 10.92
N LEU A 111 6.63 18.10 9.67
CA LEU A 111 6.53 16.75 9.13
C LEU A 111 7.81 15.95 9.38
N GLU A 112 8.96 16.60 9.42
CA GLU A 112 10.24 15.96 9.74
C GLU A 112 10.30 15.53 11.22
N GLN A 113 9.85 16.40 12.13
CA GLN A 113 9.96 16.22 13.57
C GLN A 113 8.84 15.35 14.19
N VAL A 114 8.10 14.61 13.36
CA VAL A 114 7.10 13.67 13.87
C VAL A 114 7.76 12.57 14.72
N PRO A 115 7.28 12.33 15.95
CA PRO A 115 7.96 11.46 16.90
C PRO A 115 7.87 9.98 16.49
N THR A 116 6.72 9.54 15.99
CA THR A 116 6.46 8.13 15.64
C THR A 116 5.82 7.99 14.27
N TYR A 117 5.91 6.78 13.70
CA TYR A 117 5.23 6.43 12.45
C TYR A 117 3.70 6.61 12.54
N GLU A 118 3.11 6.26 13.68
CA GLU A 118 1.68 6.46 13.94
C GLU A 118 1.30 7.94 13.89
N VAL A 119 2.08 8.83 14.53
CA VAL A 119 1.83 10.28 14.50
C VAL A 119 1.95 10.81 13.07
N ALA A 120 2.98 10.39 12.32
CA ALA A 120 3.16 10.78 10.93
C ALA A 120 1.90 10.47 10.09
N LYS A 121 1.32 9.27 10.27
CA LYS A 121 0.08 8.87 9.59
C LYS A 121 -1.12 9.68 10.06
N ARG A 122 -1.27 9.89 11.37
CA ARG A 122 -2.40 10.61 11.97
C ARG A 122 -2.45 12.07 11.53
N ASN A 123 -1.30 12.71 11.33
CA ASN A 123 -1.20 14.09 10.85
C ASN A 123 -1.76 14.30 9.43
N SER A 124 -1.97 13.22 8.66
CA SER A 124 -2.64 13.30 7.36
C SER A 124 -4.16 13.35 7.52
N VAL A 125 -4.69 14.44 8.08
CA VAL A 125 -6.10 14.57 8.52
C VAL A 125 -7.11 14.23 7.43
N HIS A 126 -6.99 14.83 6.23
CA HIS A 126 -7.91 14.55 5.13
C HIS A 126 -7.87 13.08 4.68
N TYR A 127 -6.70 12.44 4.72
CA TYR A 127 -6.59 11.00 4.46
C TYR A 127 -7.30 10.17 5.53
N GLN A 128 -7.16 10.54 6.81
CA GLN A 128 -7.83 9.84 7.91
C GLN A 128 -9.35 9.96 7.81
N GLN A 129 -9.86 11.15 7.44
CA GLN A 129 -11.29 11.39 7.18
C GLN A 129 -11.79 10.54 6.01
N ALA A 130 -11.12 10.57 4.86
CA ALA A 130 -11.48 9.75 3.70
C ALA A 130 -11.50 8.24 4.03
N LYS A 131 -10.48 7.76 4.75
CA LYS A 131 -10.40 6.38 5.21
C LYS A 131 -11.53 6.02 6.19
N GLN A 132 -11.91 6.94 7.07
CA GLN A 132 -13.01 6.73 8.02
C GLN A 132 -14.35 6.63 7.28
N ALA A 133 -14.63 7.56 6.36
CA ALA A 133 -15.83 7.52 5.52
C ALA A 133 -15.94 6.20 4.74
N LEU A 134 -14.83 5.69 4.19
CA LEU A 134 -14.80 4.40 3.51
C LEU A 134 -15.17 3.23 4.44
N HIS A 135 -14.63 3.20 5.67
CA HIS A 135 -14.96 2.14 6.62
C HIS A 135 -16.42 2.17 7.06
N GLU A 136 -16.97 3.37 7.30
CA GLU A 136 -18.38 3.57 7.64
C GLU A 136 -19.29 3.10 6.51
N HIS A 137 -18.93 3.45 5.27
CA HIS A 137 -19.63 2.98 4.08
C HIS A 137 -19.70 1.45 4.00
N PHE A 138 -18.60 0.74 4.27
CA PHE A 138 -18.65 -0.73 4.26
C PHE A 138 -19.60 -1.34 5.29
N ILE A 139 -19.76 -0.69 6.45
CA ILE A 139 -20.71 -1.12 7.47
C ILE A 139 -22.15 -0.84 7.03
N VAL A 140 -22.44 0.40 6.59
CA VAL A 140 -23.78 0.81 6.15
C VAL A 140 -24.25 0.01 4.94
N SER A 141 -23.36 -0.26 3.99
CA SER A 141 -23.63 -1.05 2.79
C SER A 141 -23.59 -2.56 3.01
N GLN A 142 -23.45 -3.04 4.25
CA GLN A 142 -23.44 -4.47 4.59
C GLN A 142 -22.35 -5.29 3.85
N ILE A 143 -21.24 -4.64 3.50
CA ILE A 143 -20.06 -5.26 2.88
C ILE A 143 -19.16 -5.89 3.95
N GLY A 144 -19.23 -5.37 5.18
CA GLY A 144 -18.51 -5.87 6.36
C GLY A 144 -17.51 -4.86 6.92
N ALA A 145 -17.06 -5.09 8.15
CA ALA A 145 -16.14 -4.16 8.81
C ALA A 145 -14.69 -4.33 8.34
N TRP A 146 -13.98 -3.22 8.17
CA TRP A 146 -12.55 -3.25 7.83
C TRP A 146 -11.69 -3.68 9.02
N ILE A 147 -10.94 -4.78 8.86
CA ILE A 147 -10.06 -5.31 9.90
C ILE A 147 -8.75 -4.51 9.97
N LYS A 148 -8.46 -3.95 11.14
CA LYS A 148 -7.25 -3.14 11.39
C LYS A 148 -6.21 -3.96 12.14
N LYS A 149 -4.92 -3.72 11.85
CA LYS A 149 -3.83 -4.24 12.67
C LYS A 149 -3.77 -3.50 14.03
N PRO A 150 -3.19 -4.11 15.07
CA PRO A 150 -2.97 -3.44 16.35
C PRO A 150 -2.16 -2.14 16.19
N LYS A 151 -2.53 -1.10 16.95
CA LYS A 151 -1.91 0.24 16.86
C LYS A 151 -0.42 0.21 17.20
N ASP A 152 -0.01 -0.68 18.10
CA ASP A 152 1.38 -0.80 18.55
C ASP A 152 2.34 -1.14 17.43
N MET A 153 1.87 -1.79 16.35
CA MET A 153 2.69 -2.07 15.15
C MET A 153 3.15 -0.82 14.41
N ASP A 154 2.53 0.34 14.66
CA ASP A 154 2.88 1.63 14.08
C ASP A 154 3.53 2.57 15.12
N ASN A 155 3.68 2.15 16.38
CA ASN A 155 4.28 2.95 17.44
C ASN A 155 5.81 2.73 17.53
N PHE A 156 6.54 3.18 16.50
CA PHE A 156 8.00 3.13 16.47
C PHE A 156 8.59 4.42 15.89
N THR A 157 9.87 4.64 16.18
CA THR A 157 10.66 5.79 15.70
C THR A 157 11.70 5.33 14.68
N LYS A 158 12.20 6.27 13.86
CA LYS A 158 13.36 6.10 12.99
C LYS A 158 14.17 7.38 12.93
#